data_AF-A0A0G4NMG7-F1
#
_entry.id   AF-A0A0G4NMG7-F1
#
_cell.length_a   1.000
_cell.length_b   1.000
_cell.length_c   1.000
_cell.angle_alpha   90.00
_cell.angle_beta   90.00
_cell.angle_gamma   90.00
#
_symmetry.space_group_name_H-M   'P 1'
#
loop_
_entity.id
_entity.type
_entity.pdbx_description
1 polymer ?
#
loop_
_entity_poly.entity_id
_entity_poly.type
_entity_poly.pdbx_seq_one_letter_code
_entity_poly.pdbx_strand_id
1 'polypeptide(L)'
;MSPYMTKKSSMADLIALGVYISVRACGGPAVPFRAGRRDATTAGPVGVPQPQNAISIFRTQFDRMGFSPQEMIQVTACGHTIGGVHSAEFPDI
;
A
#
# COMPACT_ATOMS: atom_id res chain seq x y z
N MET A 1 -20.86 -15.24 2.50
CA MET A 1 -19.44 -15.09 2.86
C MET A 1 -18.64 -15.76 1.77
N SER A 2 -17.79 -15.03 1.05
CA SER A 2 -17.02 -15.60 -0.07
C SER A 2 -16.14 -16.76 0.42
N PRO A 3 -15.87 -17.79 -0.39
CA PRO A 3 -15.23 -19.03 0.05
C PRO A 3 -13.81 -18.87 0.61
N TYR A 4 -13.16 -17.74 0.33
CA TYR A 4 -11.81 -17.41 0.81
C TYR A 4 -11.77 -16.69 2.17
N MET A 5 -12.90 -16.15 2.66
CA MET A 5 -12.95 -15.54 3.99
C MET A 5 -13.27 -16.59 5.06
N THR A 6 -12.41 -16.73 6.06
CA THR A 6 -12.65 -17.63 7.19
C THR A 6 -12.36 -16.92 8.51
N LYS A 7 -12.76 -17.51 9.65
CA LYS A 7 -12.38 -17.00 10.98
C LYS A 7 -10.85 -16.91 11.19
N LYS A 8 -10.08 -17.64 10.38
CA LYS A 8 -8.60 -17.65 10.40
C LYS A 8 -7.98 -16.87 9.23
N SER A 9 -8.79 -16.37 8.29
CA SER A 9 -8.36 -15.71 7.07
C SER A 9 -9.19 -14.45 6.87
N SER A 10 -8.72 -13.34 7.45
CA SER A 10 -9.33 -12.02 7.27
C SER A 10 -9.03 -11.47 5.88
N MET A 11 -9.88 -10.56 5.39
CA MET A 11 -9.56 -9.81 4.17
C MET A 11 -8.30 -8.98 4.35
N ALA A 12 -8.13 -8.44 5.56
CA ALA A 12 -6.91 -7.93 6.15
C ALA A 12 -5.65 -8.63 5.64
N ASP A 13 -5.58 -9.92 5.96
CA ASP A 13 -4.43 -10.76 5.66
C ASP A 13 -4.38 -11.21 4.21
N LEU A 14 -5.52 -11.41 3.55
CA LEU A 14 -5.56 -11.75 2.13
C LEU A 14 -5.01 -10.63 1.24
N ILE A 15 -5.32 -9.36 1.55
CA ILE A 15 -4.76 -8.20 0.84
C ILE A 15 -3.24 -8.14 1.05
N ALA A 16 -2.78 -8.28 2.29
CA ALA A 16 -1.35 -8.26 2.59
C ALA A 16 -0.59 -9.44 1.95
N LEU A 17 -1.21 -10.63 1.90
CA LEU A 17 -0.65 -11.78 1.19
C LEU A 17 -0.62 -11.54 -0.31
N GLY A 18 -1.66 -10.92 -0.88
CA GLY A 18 -1.71 -10.51 -2.29
C GLY A 18 -0.54 -9.62 -2.66
N VAL A 19 -0.22 -8.60 -1.84
CA VAL A 19 0.96 -7.75 -2.04
C VAL A 19 2.25 -8.58 -2.07
N TYR A 20 2.45 -9.48 -1.10
CA TYR A 20 3.63 -10.35 -1.07
C TYR A 20 3.75 -11.19 -2.35
N ILE A 21 2.67 -11.87 -2.75
CA ILE A 21 2.66 -12.71 -3.94
C ILE A 21 2.93 -11.89 -5.21
N SER A 22 2.33 -10.70 -5.35
CA SER A 22 2.57 -9.82 -6.49
C SER A 22 4.03 -9.36 -6.57
N VAL A 23 4.63 -8.95 -5.44
CA VAL A 23 6.06 -8.57 -5.40
C VAL A 23 6.93 -9.74 -5.85
N ARG A 24 6.68 -10.96 -5.35
CA ARG A 24 7.44 -12.15 -5.74
C ARG A 24 7.25 -12.52 -7.20
N ALA A 25 6.02 -12.45 -7.71
CA ALA A 25 5.71 -12.76 -9.09
C ALA A 25 6.39 -11.81 -10.09
N CYS A 26 6.56 -10.54 -9.71
CA CYS A 26 7.29 -9.55 -10.50
C CYS A 26 8.82 -9.58 -10.30
N GLY A 27 9.37 -10.60 -9.63
CA GLY A 27 10.81 -10.74 -9.40
C GLY A 27 11.38 -9.87 -8.27
N GLY A 28 10.52 -9.22 -7.47
CA GLY A 28 10.91 -8.41 -6.33
C GLY A 28 11.40 -9.24 -5.12
N PRO A 29 11.90 -8.55 -4.06
CA PRO A 29 12.48 -9.20 -2.89
C PRO A 29 11.47 -10.04 -2.11
N ALA A 30 11.96 -10.97 -1.29
CA ALA A 30 11.12 -11.67 -0.32
C ALA A 30 10.82 -10.75 0.86
N VAL A 31 9.58 -10.26 0.93
CA VAL A 31 9.12 -9.39 2.03
C VAL A 31 8.59 -10.26 3.17
N PRO A 32 9.01 -10.03 4.43
CA PRO A 32 8.46 -10.75 5.57
C PRO A 32 6.94 -10.56 5.68
N PHE A 33 6.21 -11.67 5.75
CA PHE A 33 4.76 -11.66 5.93
C PHE A 33 4.39 -12.08 7.35
N ARG A 34 3.51 -11.30 7.99
CA ARG A 34 2.92 -11.62 9.29
C ARG A 34 1.40 -11.57 9.18
N ALA A 35 0.74 -12.67 9.54
CA ALA A 35 -0.72 -12.77 9.61
C ALA A 35 -1.27 -12.30 10.98
N GLY A 36 -2.59 -12.30 11.10
CA GLY A 36 -3.33 -11.95 12.31
C GLY A 36 -4.04 -10.60 12.25
N ARG A 37 -4.19 -10.00 11.06
CA ARG A 37 -4.99 -8.77 10.90
C ARG A 37 -6.47 -9.08 11.15
N ARG A 38 -7.19 -8.12 11.74
CA ARG A 38 -8.64 -8.18 11.93
C ARG A 38 -9.30 -7.21 10.98
N ASP A 39 -10.39 -7.64 10.36
CA ASP A 39 -11.15 -6.78 9.46
C ASP A 39 -11.84 -5.66 10.26
N ALA A 40 -11.75 -4.44 9.75
CA ALA A 40 -12.48 -3.32 10.31
C ALA A 40 -13.99 -3.45 10.00
N THR A 41 -14.83 -3.03 10.92
CA THR A 41 -16.29 -3.01 10.76
C THR A 41 -16.80 -1.70 10.16
N THR A 42 -15.95 -0.68 10.10
CA THR A 42 -16.23 0.65 9.54
C THR A 42 -15.04 1.15 8.73
N ALA A 43 -15.30 2.04 7.77
CA ALA A 43 -14.25 2.71 7.01
C ALA A 43 -13.48 3.71 7.89
N GLY A 44 -12.17 3.81 7.66
CA GLY A 44 -11.33 4.85 8.25
C GLY A 44 -11.45 6.19 7.52
N PRO A 45 -10.82 7.27 8.06
CA PRO A 45 -10.75 8.55 7.37
C PRO A 45 -9.94 8.46 6.07
N VAL A 46 -10.21 9.36 5.12
CA VAL A 46 -9.40 9.49 3.91
C VAL A 46 -7.97 9.89 4.30
N GLY A 47 -6.99 9.12 3.82
CA GLY A 47 -5.58 9.33 4.14
C GLY A 47 -4.62 9.05 3.00
N VAL A 48 -5.12 8.75 1.79
CA VAL A 48 -4.29 8.46 0.62
C VAL A 48 -3.64 9.75 0.12
N PRO A 49 -2.30 9.81 0.02
CA PRO A 49 -1.62 10.95 -0.56
C PRO A 49 -2.04 11.21 -2.01
N GLN A 50 -2.20 12.47 -2.39
CA GLN A 50 -2.50 12.88 -3.76
C GLN A 50 -1.21 13.21 -4.52
N PRO A 51 -1.10 12.92 -5.82
CA PRO A 51 0.12 13.19 -6.58
C PRO A 51 0.47 14.68 -6.65
N GLN A 52 -0.51 15.57 -6.51
CA GLN A 52 -0.32 17.02 -6.47
C GLN A 52 0.15 17.56 -5.10
N ASN A 53 0.21 16.71 -4.07
CA ASN A 53 0.67 17.14 -2.75
C ASN A 53 2.14 17.57 -2.80
N ALA A 54 2.46 18.62 -2.05
CA ALA A 54 3.85 19.01 -1.84
C ALA A 54 4.61 17.96 -1.01
N ILE A 55 5.94 17.90 -1.17
CA ILE A 55 6.81 16.96 -0.44
C ILE A 55 6.65 17.07 1.09
N SER A 56 6.42 18.28 1.62
CA SER A 56 6.17 18.49 3.05
C SER A 56 4.92 17.75 3.53
N ILE A 57 3.86 17.70 2.72
CA ILE A 57 2.61 16.99 3.03
C ILE A 57 2.86 15.48 3.03
N PHE A 58 3.60 14.95 2.04
CA PHE A 58 3.99 13.54 2.04
C PHE A 58 4.74 13.15 3.31
N ARG A 59 5.76 13.93 3.70
CA ARG A 59 6.51 13.66 4.93
C ARG A 59 5.59 13.60 6.16
N THR A 60 4.69 14.57 6.33
CA THR A 60 3.74 14.55 7.45
C THR A 60 2.77 13.36 7.41
N GLN A 61 2.28 12.98 6.22
CA GLN A 61 1.36 11.84 6.09
C GLN A 61 2.05 10.50 6.40
N PHE A 62 3.28 10.31 5.92
CA PHE A 62 4.07 9.10 6.19
C PHE A 62 4.57 9.04 7.64
N ASP A 63 4.97 10.18 8.22
CA ASP A 63 5.36 10.27 9.63
C ASP A 63 4.21 9.87 10.57
N ARG A 64 2.97 10.29 10.27
CA ARG A 64 1.77 9.85 11.01
C ARG A 64 1.53 8.33 10.98
N MET A 65 2.07 7.63 9.99
CA MET A 65 2.01 6.17 9.87
C MET A 65 3.23 5.47 10.51
N GLY A 66 4.18 6.24 11.06
CA GLY A 66 5.41 5.73 11.66
C GLY A 66 6.53 5.46 10.67
N PHE A 67 6.47 6.02 9.45
CA PHE A 67 7.53 5.88 8.46
C PHE A 67 8.53 7.05 8.52
N SER A 68 9.81 6.71 8.44
CA SER A 68 10.88 7.68 8.20
C SER A 68 10.82 8.24 6.76
N PRO A 69 11.46 9.40 6.49
CA PRO A 69 11.58 9.91 5.13
C PRO A 69 12.24 8.92 4.15
N GLN A 70 13.18 8.12 4.63
CA GLN A 70 13.85 7.09 3.84
C GLN A 70 12.88 5.98 3.45
N GLU A 71 12.07 5.48 4.38
CA GLU A 71 11.06 4.45 4.09
C GLU A 71 9.94 4.99 3.21
N MET A 72 9.52 6.25 3.40
CA MET A 72 8.60 6.93 2.49
C MET A 72 9.11 6.91 1.05
N ILE A 73 10.39 7.24 0.83
CA ILE A 73 11.01 7.21 -0.50
C ILE A 73 11.02 5.78 -1.04
N GLN A 74 11.39 4.79 -0.22
CA GLN A 74 11.41 3.38 -0.64
C GLN A 74 10.03 2.92 -1.12
N VAL A 75 8.96 3.17 -0.36
CA VAL A 75 7.61 2.70 -0.75
C VAL A 75 7.01 3.52 -1.90
N THR A 76 7.37 4.80 -2.06
CA THR A 76 6.84 5.65 -3.13
C THR A 76 7.61 5.44 -4.44
N ALA A 77 8.93 5.68 -4.45
CA ALA A 77 9.73 5.62 -5.66
C ALA A 77 9.92 4.18 -6.15
N CYS A 78 10.24 3.24 -5.25
CA CYS A 78 10.41 1.85 -5.66
C CYS A 78 9.06 1.14 -5.85
N GLY A 79 8.01 1.56 -5.13
CA GLY A 79 6.66 1.03 -5.34
C GLY A 79 6.11 1.34 -6.73
N HIS A 80 6.44 2.51 -7.30
CA HIS A 80 6.06 2.91 -8.65
C HIS A 80 6.98 2.34 -9.76
N THR A 81 7.86 1.38 -9.45
CA THR A 81 8.72 0.73 -10.47
C THR A 81 7.94 -0.08 -11.52
N ILE A 82 6.68 -0.42 -11.23
CA ILE A 82 5.75 -1.11 -12.12
C ILE A 82 4.37 -0.45 -12.02
N GLY A 83 3.54 -0.64 -13.05
CA GLY A 83 2.18 -0.10 -13.11
C GLY A 83 2.04 1.00 -14.17
N GLY A 84 1.01 1.83 -14.00
CA GLY A 84 0.73 2.97 -14.87
C GLY A 84 -0.10 4.01 -14.14
N VAL A 85 -0.18 5.21 -14.71
CA VAL A 85 -0.95 6.33 -14.16
C VAL A 85 -2.05 6.73 -15.13
N HIS A 86 -3.16 7.27 -14.61
CA HIS A 86 -4.20 7.82 -15.46
C HIS A 86 -3.76 9.19 -15.99
N SER A 87 -3.95 9.43 -17.29
CA SER A 87 -3.59 10.69 -17.95
C SER A 87 -4.30 11.91 -17.33
N ALA A 88 -5.49 11.74 -16.73
CA ALA A 88 -6.19 12.82 -16.02
C ALA A 88 -5.36 13.41 -14.85
N GLU A 89 -4.51 12.61 -14.21
CA GLU A 89 -3.65 13.05 -13.11
C GLU A 89 -2.29 13.58 -13.59
N PHE A 90 -1.90 13.21 -14.81
CA PHE A 90 -0.62 13.56 -15.43
C PHE A 90 -0.78 13.73 -16.95
N PRO A 91 -1.28 14.90 -17.42
CA PRO A 91 -1.60 15.11 -18.83
C PRO A 91 -0.37 15.24 -19.74
N ASP A 92 0.80 15.49 -19.15
CA ASP A 92 2.04 15.83 -19.87
C ASP A 92 3.03 14.65 -20.01
N ILE A 93 2.65 13.45 -19.55
CA ILE A 93 3.39 12.19 -19.77
C ILE A 93 2.55 11.20 -20.57
#